data_AF-A0A9J7A607-F1
#
_entry.id   AF-A0A9J7A607-F1
#
_cell.length_a   1.000
_cell.length_b   1.000
_cell.length_c   1.000
_cell.angle_alpha   90.00
_cell.angle_beta   90.00
_cell.angle_gamma   90.00
#
_symmetry.space_group_name_H-M   'P 1'
#
loop_
_entity.id
_entity.type
_entity.pdbx_description
1 polymer ?
#
loop_
_entity_poly.entity_id
_entity_poly.type
_entity_poly.pdbx_seq_one_letter_code
_entity_poly.pdbx_strand_id
1 'polypeptide(L)'
;MSLLKMASELFIKQLGGQGAGLNLSSVMTGLQQLLPTEGGELDIPALVQKFTGSGGGLAAMASSWLGDGANQSFSAADVMGLLGQDKVSQFADQVGVDSQAAASGLSDMIPQLIDKASSGGDLLSNMTGQGASSLLGKLF
;
A
#
# COMPACT_ATOMS: atom_id res chain seq x y z
N MET A 1 -14.57 0.53 -6.04
CA MET A 1 -13.49 -0.17 -6.78
C MET A 1 -12.61 -0.80 -5.72
N SER A 2 -12.22 -2.07 -5.83
CA SER A 2 -11.42 -2.71 -4.76
C SER A 2 -10.02 -2.11 -4.68
N LEU A 3 -9.56 -1.78 -3.46
CA LEU A 3 -8.21 -1.27 -3.22
C LEU A 3 -7.14 -2.29 -3.66
N LEU A 4 -7.40 -3.57 -3.46
CA LEU A 4 -6.49 -4.64 -3.86
C LEU A 4 -6.30 -4.69 -5.37
N LYS A 5 -7.41 -4.54 -6.12
CA LYS A 5 -7.38 -4.47 -7.58
C LYS A 5 -6.59 -3.25 -8.05
N MET A 6 -6.83 -2.09 -7.44
CA MET A 6 -6.08 -0.87 -7.74
C MET A 6 -4.59 -1.03 -7.48
N ALA A 7 -4.20 -1.57 -6.31
CA ALA A 7 -2.81 -1.83 -5.97
C ALA A 7 -2.13 -2.76 -6.97
N SER A 8 -2.84 -3.82 -7.39
CA SER A 8 -2.32 -4.78 -8.37
C SER A 8 -2.13 -4.15 -9.75
N GLU A 9 -3.07 -3.32 -10.20
CA GLU A 9 -2.96 -2.56 -11.45
C GLU A 9 -1.82 -1.55 -11.40
N LEU A 10 -1.64 -0.84 -10.28
CA LEU A 10 -0.53 0.07 -10.07
C LEU A 10 0.81 -0.67 -10.11
N PHE A 11 0.91 -1.81 -9.42
CA PHE A 11 2.12 -2.62 -9.40
C PHE A 11 2.52 -3.10 -10.80
N ILE A 12 1.57 -3.69 -11.54
CA ILE A 12 1.79 -4.15 -12.92
C ILE A 12 2.23 -2.99 -13.82
N LYS A 13 1.59 -1.81 -13.66
CA LYS A 13 1.94 -0.61 -14.42
C LYS A 13 3.37 -0.15 -14.12
N GLN A 14 3.83 -0.22 -12.87
CA GLN A 14 5.17 0.22 -12.50
C GLN A 14 6.28 -0.70 -12.99
N LEU A 15 5.98 -1.98 -13.19
CA LEU A 15 6.91 -2.92 -13.81
C LEU A 15 7.09 -2.68 -15.32
N GLY A 16 6.26 -1.83 -15.93
CA GLY A 16 6.34 -1.48 -17.36
C GLY A 16 6.27 -2.73 -18.24
N GLY A 17 7.27 -2.91 -19.11
CA GLY A 17 7.34 -4.06 -20.02
C GLY A 17 7.40 -5.43 -19.32
N GLN A 18 7.88 -5.48 -18.08
CA GLN A 18 7.92 -6.71 -17.28
C GLN A 18 6.55 -7.05 -16.68
N GLY A 19 5.67 -6.06 -16.55
CA GLY A 19 4.30 -6.24 -16.06
C GLY A 19 3.34 -6.84 -17.08
N ALA A 20 3.65 -6.76 -18.38
CA ALA A 20 2.73 -7.13 -19.46
C ALA A 20 2.33 -8.62 -19.50
N GLY A 21 3.13 -9.49 -18.87
CA GLY A 21 2.84 -10.93 -18.75
C GLY A 21 2.24 -11.35 -17.41
N LEU A 22 2.07 -10.43 -16.47
CA LEU A 22 1.66 -10.77 -15.11
C LEU A 22 0.16 -11.05 -15.02
N ASN A 23 -0.17 -12.09 -14.26
CA ASN A 23 -1.55 -12.40 -13.95
C ASN A 23 -2.04 -11.51 -12.79
N LEU A 24 -3.08 -10.71 -13.04
CA LEU A 24 -3.66 -9.81 -12.04
C LEU A 24 -4.08 -10.55 -10.76
N SER A 25 -4.68 -11.73 -10.87
CA SER A 25 -5.11 -12.52 -9.71
C SER A 25 -3.92 -13.03 -8.89
N SER A 26 -2.82 -13.43 -9.53
CA SER A 26 -1.59 -13.81 -8.81
C SER A 26 -1.00 -12.63 -8.04
N VAL A 27 -0.98 -11.45 -8.66
CA VAL A 27 -0.53 -10.20 -8.01
C VAL A 27 -1.43 -9.85 -6.84
N MET A 28 -2.75 -9.93 -7.00
CA MET A 28 -3.72 -9.68 -5.93
C MET A 28 -3.49 -10.61 -4.73
N THR A 29 -3.36 -11.92 -4.96
CA THR A 29 -3.08 -12.89 -3.89
C THR A 29 -1.73 -12.61 -3.21
N GLY A 30 -0.70 -12.30 -4.01
CA GLY A 30 0.61 -11.96 -3.48
C GLY A 30 0.59 -10.70 -2.60
N LEU A 31 -0.11 -9.64 -3.03
CA LEU A 31 -0.28 -8.42 -2.26
C LEU A 31 -1.10 -8.65 -0.98
N GLN A 32 -2.13 -9.51 -1.01
CA GLN A 32 -2.88 -9.89 0.19
C GLN A 32 -2.01 -10.60 1.23
N GLN A 33 -1.03 -11.39 0.80
CA GLN A 33 -0.11 -12.09 1.71
C GLN A 33 1.00 -11.17 2.23
N LEU A 34 1.43 -10.21 1.41
CA LEU A 34 2.53 -9.31 1.72
C LEU A 34 2.10 -8.13 2.61
N LEU A 35 0.95 -7.52 2.31
CA LEU A 35 0.46 -6.29 2.93
C LEU A 35 -0.65 -6.57 3.96
N PRO A 36 -0.89 -5.64 4.90
CA PRO A 36 -2.03 -5.75 5.80
C PRO A 36 -3.34 -5.81 5.04
N THR A 37 -4.23 -6.71 5.46
CA THR A 37 -5.56 -6.87 4.89
C THR A 37 -6.63 -6.97 5.97
N GLU A 38 -7.79 -6.39 5.72
CA GLU A 38 -8.98 -6.49 6.56
C GLU A 38 -10.19 -6.79 5.65
N GLY A 39 -11.04 -7.75 6.03
CA GLY A 39 -12.24 -8.09 5.26
C GLY A 39 -11.99 -8.61 3.83
N GLY A 40 -10.76 -9.04 3.51
CA GLY A 40 -10.35 -9.47 2.16
C GLY A 40 -9.81 -8.34 1.27
N GLU A 41 -9.78 -7.10 1.75
CA GLU A 41 -9.19 -5.95 1.07
C GLU A 41 -7.93 -5.45 1.78
N LEU A 42 -7.21 -4.50 1.17
CA LEU A 42 -6.02 -3.89 1.77
C LEU A 42 -6.43 -2.96 2.93
N ASP A 43 -5.77 -3.14 4.06
CA ASP A 43 -5.93 -2.30 5.24
C ASP A 43 -4.89 -1.16 5.18
N ILE A 44 -5.28 -0.07 4.51
CA ILE A 44 -4.45 1.13 4.37
C ILE A 44 -4.15 1.77 5.74
N PRO A 45 -5.10 1.89 6.68
CA PRO A 45 -4.79 2.34 8.04
C PRO A 45 -3.67 1.53 8.71
N ALA A 46 -3.73 0.20 8.70
CA ALA A 46 -2.67 -0.64 9.27
C ALA A 46 -1.35 -0.54 8.50
N LEU A 47 -1.40 -0.35 7.17
CA LEU A 47 -0.21 -0.11 6.36
C LEU A 47 0.47 1.20 6.77
N VAL A 48 -0.28 2.31 6.82
CA VAL A 48 0.21 3.62 7.28
C VAL A 48 0.78 3.51 8.69
N GLN A 49 0.10 2.80 9.60
CA GLN A 49 0.58 2.55 10.95
C GLN A 49 1.93 1.84 10.98
N LYS A 50 2.22 0.91 10.06
CA LYS A 50 3.55 0.30 9.95
C LYS A 50 4.63 1.33 9.63
N PHE A 51 4.38 2.23 8.69
CA PHE A 51 5.33 3.29 8.34
C PHE A 51 5.54 4.28 9.48
N THR A 52 4.47 4.74 10.13
CA THR A 52 4.58 5.68 11.24
C THR A 52 5.16 5.03 12.49
N GLY A 53 4.89 3.74 12.71
CA GLY A 53 5.36 2.94 13.84
C GLY A 53 6.86 2.64 13.77
N SER A 54 7.44 2.57 12.57
CA SER A 54 8.91 2.51 12.40
C SER A 54 9.62 3.79 12.83
N GLY A 55 8.89 4.91 12.93
CA GLY A 55 9.40 6.21 13.36
C GLY A 55 10.36 6.87 12.35
N GLY A 56 10.88 8.04 12.73
CA GLY A 56 11.89 8.76 11.95
C GLY A 56 11.43 9.14 10.54
N GLY A 57 12.28 8.88 9.54
CA GLY A 57 12.04 9.27 8.14
C GLY A 57 10.83 8.60 7.50
N LEU A 58 10.49 7.36 7.90
CA LEU A 58 9.35 6.62 7.35
C LEU A 58 8.00 7.25 7.75
N ALA A 59 7.92 7.80 8.97
CA ALA A 59 6.74 8.52 9.42
C ALA A 59 6.52 9.82 8.62
N ALA A 60 7.60 10.53 8.29
CA ALA A 60 7.53 11.74 7.45
C ALA A 60 7.10 11.39 6.01
N MET A 61 7.63 10.30 5.44
CA MET A 61 7.22 9.81 4.12
C MET A 61 5.72 9.46 4.09
N ALA A 62 5.24 8.69 5.07
CA ALA A 62 3.81 8.35 5.14
C ALA A 62 2.92 9.59 5.30
N SER A 63 3.36 10.58 6.09
CA SER A 63 2.64 11.85 6.22
C SER A 63 2.57 12.61 4.90
N SER A 64 3.64 12.56 4.10
CA SER A 64 3.67 13.16 2.76
C SER A 64 2.69 12.50 1.79
N TRP A 65 2.44 11.19 1.92
CA TRP A 65 1.47 10.48 1.07
C TRP A 65 0.02 10.67 1.50
N LEU A 66 -0.22 11.15 2.72
CA LEU A 66 -1.57 11.44 3.21
C LEU A 66 -2.03 12.86 2.88
N GLY A 67 -1.10 13.78 2.64
CA GLY A 67 -1.40 15.17 2.29
C GLY A 67 -1.43 15.42 0.79
N ASP A 68 -1.84 16.63 0.39
CA ASP A 68 -1.97 17.04 -1.03
C ASP A 68 -0.63 17.43 -1.69
N GLY A 69 0.50 17.12 -1.05
CA GLY A 69 1.84 17.46 -1.52
C GLY A 69 2.40 16.43 -2.50
N ALA A 70 3.63 16.67 -2.97
CA ALA A 70 4.35 15.64 -3.73
C ALA A 70 4.71 14.47 -2.81
N ASN A 71 4.42 13.24 -3.24
CA ASN A 71 4.79 12.04 -2.51
C ASN A 71 6.32 11.90 -2.40
N GLN A 72 6.82 11.78 -1.16
CA GLN A 72 8.22 11.43 -0.95
C GLN A 72 8.53 10.04 -1.55
N SER A 73 9.71 9.92 -2.16
CA SER A 73 10.20 8.67 -2.72
C SER A 73 10.39 7.62 -1.63
N PHE A 74 9.94 6.40 -1.90
CA PHE A 74 10.23 5.21 -1.10
C PHE A 74 11.20 4.35 -1.91
N SER A 75 12.30 3.89 -1.33
CA SER A 75 13.28 3.09 -2.07
C SER A 75 13.01 1.59 -1.95
N ALA A 76 13.51 0.80 -2.90
CA ALA A 76 13.46 -0.66 -2.82
C ALA A 76 14.14 -1.22 -1.54
N ALA A 77 15.19 -0.55 -1.06
CA ALA A 77 15.86 -0.93 0.19
C ALA A 77 14.95 -0.69 1.40
N ASP A 78 14.21 0.43 1.42
CA ASP A 78 13.26 0.73 2.49
C ASP A 78 12.07 -0.24 2.46
N VAL A 79 11.61 -0.66 1.27
CA VAL A 79 10.59 -1.73 1.12
C VAL A 79 11.07 -3.01 1.78
N MET A 80 12.28 -3.47 1.46
CA MET A 80 12.83 -4.70 2.03
C MET A 80 13.04 -4.58 3.55
N GLY A 81 13.46 -3.41 4.04
CA GLY A 81 13.60 -3.14 5.47
C GLY A 81 12.28 -3.13 6.24
N LEU A 82 11.22 -2.57 5.64
CA LEU A 82 9.91 -2.43 6.28
C LEU A 82 9.06 -3.71 6.20
N LEU A 83 8.99 -4.32 5.02
CA LEU A 83 8.16 -5.50 4.76
C LEU A 83 8.89 -6.81 5.09
N GLY A 84 10.22 -6.79 5.09
CA GLY A 84 11.09 -7.95 5.27
C GLY A 84 11.48 -8.57 3.94
N GLN A 85 12.79 -8.75 3.74
CA GLN A 85 13.38 -9.29 2.51
C GLN A 85 12.78 -10.64 2.11
N ASP A 86 12.56 -11.55 3.07
CA ASP A 86 11.99 -12.88 2.81
C ASP A 86 10.57 -12.80 2.24
N LYS A 87 9.75 -11.86 2.73
CA LYS A 87 8.37 -11.69 2.25
C LYS A 87 8.35 -11.09 0.85
N VAL A 88 9.22 -10.12 0.59
CA VAL A 88 9.37 -9.52 -0.74
C VAL A 88 9.84 -10.58 -1.74
N SER A 89 10.78 -11.45 -1.35
CA SER A 89 11.22 -12.56 -2.20
C SER A 89 10.09 -13.54 -2.50
N GLN A 90 9.32 -13.96 -1.48
CA GLN A 90 8.18 -14.86 -1.68
C GLN A 90 7.12 -14.23 -2.60
N PHE A 91 6.86 -12.93 -2.45
CA PHE A 91 5.97 -12.21 -3.34
C PHE A 91 6.50 -12.19 -4.77
N ALA A 92 7.80 -11.93 -4.96
CA ALA A 92 8.44 -11.93 -6.27
C ALA A 92 8.31 -13.30 -6.96
N ASP A 93 8.59 -14.38 -6.24
CA ASP A 93 8.41 -15.75 -6.72
C ASP A 93 6.96 -16.05 -7.11
N GLN A 94 6.00 -15.60 -6.28
CA GLN A 94 4.57 -15.78 -6.51
C GLN A 94 4.09 -15.10 -7.79
N VAL A 95 4.62 -13.92 -8.11
CA VAL A 95 4.23 -13.16 -9.30
C VAL A 95 5.15 -13.44 -10.51
N GLY A 96 6.26 -14.14 -10.33
CA GLY A 96 7.17 -14.53 -11.41
C GLY A 96 8.10 -13.40 -11.86
N VAL A 97 8.54 -12.54 -10.94
CA VAL A 97 9.56 -11.50 -11.17
C VAL A 97 10.73 -11.69 -10.20
N ASP A 98 11.85 -11.01 -10.45
CA ASP A 98 12.94 -11.00 -9.48
C ASP A 98 12.65 -10.09 -8.27
N SER A 99 13.30 -10.37 -7.15
CA SER A 99 13.08 -9.65 -5.88
C SER A 99 13.37 -8.15 -5.98
N GLN A 100 14.31 -7.74 -6.83
CA GLN A 100 14.63 -6.32 -7.03
C GLN A 100 13.53 -5.61 -7.83
N ALA A 101 13.02 -6.24 -8.88
CA ALA A 101 11.88 -5.75 -9.65
C ALA A 101 10.62 -5.66 -8.78
N ALA A 102 10.34 -6.68 -7.96
CA ALA A 102 9.24 -6.66 -7.00
C ALA A 102 9.39 -5.50 -5.99
N ALA A 103 10.57 -5.33 -5.39
CA ALA A 103 10.83 -4.26 -4.46
C ALA A 103 10.69 -2.87 -5.11
N SER A 104 11.19 -2.68 -6.34
CA SER A 104 11.02 -1.44 -7.10
C SER A 104 9.56 -1.17 -7.45
N GLY A 105 8.81 -2.18 -7.88
CA GLY A 105 7.39 -2.04 -8.18
C GLY A 105 6.59 -1.65 -6.94
N LEU A 106 6.89 -2.25 -5.78
CA LEU A 106 6.28 -1.91 -4.50
C LEU A 106 6.68 -0.50 -4.04
N SER A 107 7.93 -0.11 -4.25
CA SER A 107 8.45 1.20 -3.83
C SER A 107 7.74 2.35 -4.52
N ASP A 108 7.37 2.17 -5.79
CA ASP A 108 6.61 3.16 -6.56
C ASP A 108 5.09 3.03 -6.40
N MET A 109 4.59 1.83 -6.13
CA MET A 109 3.16 1.55 -5.96
C MET A 109 2.63 2.03 -4.60
N ILE A 110 3.35 1.79 -3.50
CA ILE A 110 2.85 2.08 -2.14
C ILE A 110 2.53 3.57 -1.93
N PRO A 111 3.42 4.52 -2.29
CA PRO A 111 3.13 5.95 -2.14
C PRO A 111 1.87 6.37 -2.88
N GLN A 112 1.71 5.90 -4.13
CA GLN A 112 0.54 6.23 -4.96
C GLN A 112 -0.75 5.59 -4.45
N LEU A 113 -0.67 4.37 -3.91
CA LEU A 113 -1.82 3.68 -3.34
C LEU A 113 -2.35 4.44 -2.12
N ILE A 114 -1.48 4.85 -1.21
CA ILE A 114 -1.85 5.59 0.01
C ILE A 114 -2.43 6.96 -0.35
N ASP A 115 -1.78 7.68 -1.26
CA ASP A 115 -2.26 8.98 -1.78
C ASP A 115 -3.66 8.88 -2.40
N LYS A 116 -3.89 7.88 -3.25
CA LYS A 116 -5.21 7.64 -3.86
C LYS A 116 -6.27 7.23 -2.84
N ALA A 117 -5.90 6.42 -1.85
CA ALA A 117 -6.81 6.02 -0.77
C ALA A 117 -7.13 7.20 0.18
N SER A 118 -6.21 8.15 0.32
CA SER A 118 -6.40 9.39 1.11
C SER A 118 -7.34 10.36 0.39
N SER A 119 -6.99 10.72 -0.84
CA SER A 119 -7.75 11.66 -1.67
C SER A 119 -9.13 11.14 -2.11
N GLY A 120 -9.28 9.82 -2.22
CA GLY A 120 -10.56 9.18 -2.57
C GLY A 120 -11.60 9.15 -1.44
N GLY A 121 -11.27 9.61 -0.23
CA GLY A 121 -12.17 9.59 0.92
C GLY A 121 -12.34 8.23 1.59
N ASP A 122 -11.68 7.17 1.13
CA ASP A 122 -11.72 5.83 1.76
C ASP A 122 -11.00 5.82 3.11
N LEU A 123 -9.83 6.45 3.22
CA LEU A 123 -9.16 6.58 4.52
C LEU A 123 -9.98 7.41 5.50
N LEU A 124 -10.52 8.55 5.06
CA LEU A 124 -11.39 9.38 5.89
C LEU A 124 -12.67 8.61 6.26
N SER A 125 -13.27 7.83 5.36
CA SER A 125 -14.48 7.03 5.62
C SER A 125 -14.22 5.88 6.58
N ASN A 126 -13.07 5.21 6.48
CA ASN A 126 -12.69 4.14 7.41
C ASN A 126 -12.34 4.70 8.81
N MET A 127 -11.71 5.89 8.86
CA MET A 127 -11.44 6.59 10.13
C MET A 127 -12.70 7.23 10.75
N THR A 128 -13.60 7.81 9.94
CA THR A 128 -14.85 8.43 10.40
C THR A 128 -15.96 7.41 10.67
N GLY A 129 -15.92 6.22 10.06
CA GLY A 129 -16.80 5.10 10.40
C GLY A 129 -16.64 4.65 11.86
N GLN A 130 -15.43 4.79 12.43
CA GLN A 130 -15.15 4.50 13.84
C GLN A 130 -15.23 5.75 14.75
N GLY A 131 -15.04 6.98 14.22
CA GLY A 131 -15.00 8.21 15.01
C GLY A 131 -16.20 9.17 14.90
N ALA A 132 -16.83 9.31 13.74
CA ALA A 132 -17.88 10.32 13.50
C ALA A 132 -19.26 9.91 14.05
N SER A 133 -19.56 8.61 14.13
CA SER A 133 -20.76 8.12 14.83
C SER A 133 -20.76 8.46 16.33
N SER A 134 -19.57 8.59 16.95
CA SER A 134 -19.45 8.94 18.36
C SER A 134 -19.68 10.44 18.64
N LEU A 135 -19.51 11.30 17.63
CA LEU A 135 -19.70 12.75 17.74
C LEU A 135 -21.12 13.17 17.32
N LEU A 136 -21.71 12.51 16.32
CA LEU A 136 -23.10 12.74 15.91
C LEU A 136 -24.12 12.10 16.86
N GLY A 137 -23.78 11.01 17.54
CA GLY A 137 -24.63 10.38 18.56
C GLY A 137 -24.65 11.11 19.92
N LYS A 138 -23.87 12.19 20.09
CA LYS A 138 -23.85 13.02 21.31
C LYS A 138 -24.53 14.38 21.13
N LEU A 139 -25.12 14.65 19.96
CA LEU A 139 -25.81 15.90 19.64
C LEU A 139 -27.32 15.75 19.45
N PHE A 140 -27.85 14.54 19.65
CA PHE A 140 -29.27 14.21 19.72
C PHE A 140 -29.50 13.27 20.90
#